data_AF-A0A7G2LWW9-F1
#
_entry.id   AF-A0A7G2LWW9-F1
#
_cell.length_a   1.000
_cell.length_b   1.000
_cell.length_c   1.000
_cell.angle_alpha   90.00
_cell.angle_beta   90.00
_cell.angle_gamma   90.00
#
_symmetry.space_group_name_H-M   'P 1'
#
loop_
_entity.id
_entity.type
_entity.pdbx_description
1 polymer ?
#
loop_
_entity_poly.entity_id
_entity_poly.type
_entity_poly.pdbx_seq_one_letter_code
_entity_poly.pdbx_strand_id
1 'polypeptide(L)'
;LAPPAWPTGKDGRGRPNKRKFGSWMGRAFDLLAAMKPLRGTWADPFAYGADRKLEVALIGWFEDVMAKTPALPHDAALEVLSAPMEIRGYGPLKEAAAEKVQAEVAARLA
;
A
#
# COMPACT_ATOMS: atom_id res chain seq x y z
N LEU A 1 18.66 7.20 -9.72
CA LEU A 1 17.23 6.84 -9.54
C LEU A 1 16.39 7.71 -10.46
N ALA A 2 15.28 7.20 -10.98
CA ALA A 2 14.27 7.99 -11.69
C ALA A 2 13.13 8.23 -10.70
N PRO A 3 13.14 9.33 -9.94
CA PRO A 3 12.14 9.56 -8.91
C PRO A 3 10.76 9.70 -9.58
N PRO A 4 9.79 8.82 -9.28
CA PRO A 4 8.43 8.94 -9.84
C PRO A 4 7.75 10.24 -9.39
N ALA A 5 8.13 10.79 -8.25
CA ALA A 5 7.62 12.06 -7.72
C ALA A 5 8.15 13.31 -8.46
N TRP A 6 9.22 13.20 -9.26
CA TRP A 6 9.80 14.35 -9.96
C TRP A 6 10.21 13.99 -11.39
N PRO A 7 9.26 13.91 -12.33
CA PRO A 7 9.56 13.55 -13.71
C PRO A 7 10.39 14.65 -14.37
N THR A 8 11.70 14.46 -14.41
CA THR A 8 12.67 15.40 -15.01
C THR A 8 12.80 15.20 -16.53
N GLY A 9 11.68 14.91 -17.19
CA GLY A 9 11.62 14.60 -18.62
C GLY A 9 11.96 13.15 -18.99
N LYS A 10 11.82 12.87 -20.29
CA LYS A 10 12.08 11.57 -20.91
C LYS A 10 13.37 11.64 -21.74
N ASP A 11 14.10 10.54 -21.85
CA ASP A 11 15.22 10.41 -22.77
C ASP A 11 14.74 10.33 -24.23
N GLY A 12 15.66 10.33 -25.19
CA GLY A 12 15.32 10.19 -26.62
C GLY A 12 14.62 8.86 -26.99
N ARG A 13 14.46 7.93 -26.04
CA ARG A 13 13.73 6.66 -26.18
C ARG A 13 12.44 6.63 -25.37
N GLY A 14 11.98 7.77 -24.84
CA GLY A 14 10.72 7.92 -24.11
C GLY A 14 10.75 7.44 -22.66
N ARG A 15 11.90 7.04 -22.11
CA ARG A 15 12.03 6.54 -20.73
C ARG A 15 12.41 7.66 -19.75
N PRO A 16 11.97 7.63 -18.48
CA PRO A 16 12.37 8.62 -17.48
C PRO A 16 13.88 8.73 -17.33
N ASN A 17 14.40 9.97 -17.33
CA ASN A 17 15.83 10.23 -17.21
C ASN A 17 16.40 9.67 -15.89
N LYS A 18 17.43 8.83 -15.98
CA LYS A 18 18.16 8.34 -14.81
C LYS A 18 19.05 9.46 -14.26
N ARG A 19 18.87 9.86 -13.00
CA ARG A 19 19.74 10.84 -12.33
C ARG A 19 20.67 10.18 -11.29
N LYS A 20 21.90 10.69 -11.23
CA LYS A 20 22.79 10.46 -10.09
C LYS A 20 22.45 11.49 -9.01
N PHE A 21 22.23 11.01 -7.79
CA PHE A 21 22.09 11.86 -6.61
C PHE A 21 23.47 12.04 -5.99
N GLY A 22 23.83 13.28 -5.67
CA GLY A 22 25.14 13.61 -5.09
C GLY A 22 25.22 13.29 -3.59
N SER A 23 26.35 13.61 -2.97
CA SER A 23 26.60 13.37 -1.54
C SER A 23 25.58 14.02 -0.58
N TRP A 24 24.89 15.07 -1.02
CA TRP A 24 23.81 15.72 -0.26
C TRP A 24 22.63 14.79 0.05
N MET A 25 22.46 13.70 -0.70
CA MET A 25 21.36 12.75 -0.51
C MET A 25 21.39 12.08 0.87
N GLY A 26 22.58 11.87 1.45
CA GLY A 26 22.71 11.35 2.81
C GLY A 26 22.00 12.25 3.83
N ARG A 27 22.29 13.55 3.77
CA ARG A 27 21.65 14.56 4.64
C ARG A 27 20.13 14.64 4.42
N ALA A 28 19.67 14.44 3.19
CA ALA A 28 18.24 14.40 2.90
C ALA A 28 17.56 13.17 3.55
N PHE A 29 18.23 12.02 3.56
CA PHE A 29 17.72 10.84 4.26
C PHE A 29 17.76 11.01 5.79
N ASP A 30 18.76 11.70 6.35
CA ASP A 30 18.80 12.04 7.78
C ASP A 30 17.60 12.91 8.18
N LEU A 31 17.26 13.92 7.37
CA LEU A 31 16.07 14.74 7.58
C LEU A 31 14.78 13.92 7.46
N LEU A 32 14.67 13.06 6.43
CA LEU A 32 13.53 12.16 6.29
C LEU A 32 13.39 11.18 7.46
N ALA A 33 14.51 10.74 8.04
CA ALA A 33 14.51 9.88 9.22
C ALA A 33 13.97 10.63 10.46
N ALA A 34 14.33 11.91 10.63
CA ALA A 34 13.78 12.76 11.68
C ALA A 34 12.27 13.02 11.52
N MET A 35 11.74 12.93 10.29
CA MET A 35 10.30 13.04 9.98
C MET A 35 9.51 11.74 10.25
N LYS A 36 10.14 10.66 10.75
CA LYS A 36 9.45 9.41 11.12
C LYS A 36 8.21 9.62 12.01
N PRO A 37 8.19 10.53 13.00
CA PRO A 37 7.00 10.77 13.83
C PRO A 37 5.80 11.33 13.07
N LEU A 38 6.00 11.93 11.88
CA LEU A 38 4.91 12.45 11.07
C LEU A 38 4.08 11.33 10.43
N ARG A 39 4.59 10.09 10.36
CA ARG A 39 3.89 8.97 9.75
C ARG A 39 2.56 8.71 10.46
N GLY A 40 1.49 8.58 9.69
CA GLY A 40 0.14 8.38 10.23
C GLY A 40 -0.50 9.64 10.83
N THR A 41 0.17 10.80 10.74
CA THR A 41 -0.44 12.10 11.04
C THR A 41 -0.96 12.75 9.77
N TRP A 42 -1.78 13.80 9.92
CA TRP A 42 -2.24 14.61 8.78
C TRP A 42 -1.08 15.30 8.03
N ALA A 43 0.10 15.41 8.64
CA ALA A 43 1.28 16.02 8.06
C ALA A 43 2.21 15.01 7.35
N ASP A 44 1.77 13.76 7.12
CA ASP A 44 2.52 12.76 6.36
C ASP A 44 2.36 12.97 4.83
N PRO A 45 3.36 13.49 4.11
CA PRO A 45 3.24 13.69 2.67
C PRO A 45 3.10 12.38 1.89
N PHE A 46 3.52 11.24 2.45
CA PHE A 46 3.43 9.94 1.79
C PHE A 46 2.07 9.27 2.00
N ALA A 47 1.25 9.76 2.94
CA ALA A 47 -0.10 9.23 3.19
C ALA A 47 -1.07 9.52 2.03
N TYR A 48 -0.77 10.52 1.18
CA TYR A 48 -1.67 10.90 0.09
C TYR A 48 -1.56 10.00 -1.15
N GLY A 49 -0.55 9.12 -1.22
CA GLY A 49 -0.38 8.19 -2.33
C GLY A 49 -1.48 7.13 -2.41
N ALA A 50 -1.87 6.73 -3.62
CA ALA A 50 -2.93 5.74 -3.85
C ALA A 50 -2.64 4.41 -3.13
N ASP A 51 -1.44 3.84 -3.33
CA ASP A 51 -0.99 2.62 -2.67
C ASP A 51 -1.05 2.71 -1.15
N ARG A 52 -0.63 3.84 -0.57
CA ARG A 52 -0.62 4.02 0.88
C ARG A 52 -2.03 4.13 1.45
N LYS A 53 -2.94 4.83 0.76
CA LYS A 53 -4.36 4.89 1.14
C LYS A 53 -5.00 3.51 1.13
N LEU A 54 -4.75 2.74 0.07
CA LEU A 54 -5.27 1.37 -0.05
C LEU A 54 -4.74 0.47 1.07
N GLU A 55 -3.44 0.54 1.38
CA GLU A 55 -2.84 -0.25 2.47
C GLU A 55 -3.47 0.04 3.82
N VAL A 56 -3.69 1.31 4.14
CA VAL A 56 -4.31 1.69 5.41
C VAL A 56 -5.78 1.28 5.44
N ALA A 57 -6.51 1.44 4.33
CA ALA A 57 -7.90 1.01 4.23
C ALA A 57 -8.05 -0.51 4.40
N LEU A 58 -7.11 -1.30 3.87
CA LEU A 58 -7.09 -2.76 4.01
C LEU A 58 -6.94 -3.22 5.47
N ILE A 59 -6.23 -2.46 6.31
CA ILE A 59 -6.11 -2.78 7.74
C ILE A 59 -7.48 -2.68 8.41
N GLY A 60 -8.17 -1.54 8.26
CA GLY A 60 -9.49 -1.35 8.87
C GLY A 60 -10.53 -2.34 8.34
N TRP A 61 -10.51 -2.60 7.02
CA TRP A 61 -11.34 -3.65 6.44
C TRP A 61 -11.09 -5.03 7.06
N PHE A 62 -9.82 -5.42 7.26
CA PHE A 62 -9.51 -6.71 7.84
C PHE A 62 -9.89 -6.80 9.32
N GLU A 63 -9.75 -5.71 10.08
CA GLU A 63 -10.24 -5.62 11.46
C GLU A 63 -11.77 -5.83 11.54
N ASP A 64 -12.53 -5.23 10.63
CA ASP A 64 -13.98 -5.43 10.53
C ASP A 64 -14.35 -6.88 10.17
N VAL A 65 -13.57 -7.52 9.31
CA VAL A 65 -13.72 -8.95 8.96
C VAL A 65 -13.43 -9.84 10.17
N MET A 66 -12.33 -9.58 10.89
CA MET A 66 -11.97 -10.32 12.11
C MET A 66 -13.07 -10.22 13.16
N ALA A 67 -13.70 -9.05 13.32
CA ALA A 67 -14.80 -8.86 14.27
C ALA A 67 -16.05 -9.71 13.96
N LYS A 68 -16.29 -10.04 12.68
CA LYS A 68 -17.44 -10.84 12.22
C LYS A 68 -17.15 -12.35 12.19
N THR A 69 -15.89 -12.73 12.15
CA THR A 69 -15.43 -14.11 12.01
C THR A 69 -15.90 -15.05 13.15
N PRO A 70 -16.06 -14.62 14.43
CA PRO A 70 -16.54 -15.51 15.50
C PRO A 70 -17.93 -16.11 15.29
N ALA A 71 -18.74 -15.54 14.39
CA ALA A 71 -20.06 -16.07 14.04
C ALA A 71 -20.02 -17.19 12.98
N LEU A 72 -18.86 -17.45 12.38
CA LEU A 72 -18.70 -18.45 11.32
C LEU A 72 -18.29 -19.83 11.86
N PRO A 73 -18.62 -20.92 11.15
CA PRO A 73 -17.99 -22.22 11.36
C PRO A 73 -16.47 -22.14 11.22
N HIS A 74 -15.74 -23.02 11.92
CA HIS A 74 -14.28 -22.98 11.98
C HIS A 74 -13.60 -22.95 10.60
N ASP A 75 -14.02 -23.81 9.67
CA ASP A 75 -13.40 -23.90 8.35
C ASP A 75 -13.63 -22.62 7.52
N ALA A 76 -14.85 -22.08 7.57
CA ALA A 76 -15.18 -20.82 6.91
C ALA A 76 -14.41 -19.62 7.51
N ALA A 77 -14.25 -19.62 8.83
CA ALA A 77 -13.45 -18.63 9.53
C ALA A 77 -11.96 -18.67 9.10
N LEU A 78 -11.38 -19.87 8.97
CA LEU A 78 -10.00 -20.03 8.50
C LEU A 78 -9.80 -19.53 7.07
N GLU A 79 -10.74 -19.84 6.17
CA GLU A 79 -10.69 -19.33 4.79
C GLU A 79 -10.73 -17.80 4.75
N VAL A 80 -11.68 -17.20 5.48
CA VAL A 80 -11.84 -15.74 5.53
C VAL A 80 -10.61 -15.04 6.11
N LEU A 81 -10.02 -15.61 7.17
CA LEU A 81 -8.83 -15.03 7.82
C LEU A 81 -7.55 -15.22 7.00
N SER A 82 -7.49 -16.22 6.11
CA SER A 82 -6.33 -16.45 5.23
C SER A 82 -6.38 -15.65 3.93
N ALA A 83 -7.56 -15.19 3.51
CA ALA A 83 -7.79 -14.44 2.27
C ALA A 83 -6.87 -13.21 2.04
N PRO A 84 -6.51 -12.38 3.05
CA PRO A 84 -5.63 -11.23 2.82
C PRO A 84 -4.24 -11.60 2.28
N MET A 85 -3.79 -12.85 2.49
CA MET A 85 -2.49 -13.34 2.00
C MET A 85 -2.42 -13.42 0.47
N GLU A 86 -3.57 -13.35 -0.22
CA GLU A 86 -3.66 -13.32 -1.68
C GLU A 86 -3.43 -11.92 -2.26
N ILE A 87 -3.56 -10.86 -1.44
CA ILE A 87 -3.35 -9.48 -1.88
C ILE A 87 -1.84 -9.22 -2.02
N ARG A 88 -1.32 -9.43 -3.24
CA ARG A 88 0.11 -9.31 -3.57
C ARG A 88 0.34 -8.39 -4.78
N GLY A 89 1.59 -7.98 -4.96
CA GLY A 89 2.02 -7.13 -6.07
C GLY A 89 2.12 -5.65 -5.68
N TYR A 90 2.26 -4.79 -6.69
CA TYR A 90 2.46 -3.35 -6.54
C TYR A 90 1.56 -2.55 -7.49
N GLY A 91 1.17 -1.34 -7.08
CA GLY A 91 0.34 -0.44 -7.87
C GLY A 91 -0.96 -1.12 -8.37
N PRO A 92 -1.26 -1.05 -9.68
CA PRO A 92 -2.55 -1.54 -10.22
C PRO A 92 -2.83 -3.03 -9.97
N LEU A 93 -1.78 -3.86 -9.88
CA LEU A 93 -1.97 -5.29 -9.63
C LEU A 93 -2.48 -5.54 -8.21
N LYS A 94 -2.02 -4.73 -7.25
CA LYS A 94 -2.44 -4.83 -5.85
C LYS A 94 -3.87 -4.33 -5.68
N GLU A 95 -4.25 -3.26 -6.36
CA GLU A 95 -5.62 -2.73 -6.39
C GLU A 95 -6.61 -3.80 -6.88
N ALA A 96 -6.34 -4.40 -8.05
CA ALA A 96 -7.20 -5.45 -8.60
C ALA A 96 -7.28 -6.70 -7.71
N ALA A 97 -6.15 -7.11 -7.11
CA ALA A 97 -6.12 -8.23 -6.17
C ALA A 97 -6.93 -7.92 -4.90
N ALA A 98 -6.83 -6.70 -4.36
CA ALA A 98 -7.58 -6.27 -3.20
C ALA A 98 -9.09 -6.27 -3.46
N GLU A 99 -9.54 -5.70 -4.58
CA GLU A 99 -10.97 -5.70 -4.96
C GLU A 99 -11.53 -7.12 -5.08
N LYS A 100 -10.79 -8.02 -5.74
CA LYS A 100 -11.19 -9.42 -5.89
C LYS A 100 -11.35 -10.12 -4.53
N VAL A 101 -10.33 -10.02 -3.67
CA VAL A 101 -10.32 -10.66 -2.35
C VAL A 101 -11.42 -10.09 -1.46
N GLN A 102 -11.64 -8.78 -1.48
CA GLN A 102 -12.72 -8.14 -0.72
C GLN A 102 -14.10 -8.63 -1.14
N ALA A 103 -14.35 -8.77 -2.45
CA ALA A 103 -15.62 -9.31 -2.96
C ALA A 103 -15.82 -10.77 -2.54
N GLU A 104 -14.77 -11.58 -2.62
CA GLU A 104 -14.78 -12.98 -2.20
C GLU A 104 -15.04 -13.19 -0.71
N VAL A 105 -14.48 -12.33 0.15
CA VAL A 105 -14.72 -12.36 1.60
C VAL A 105 -16.13 -11.86 1.91
N ALA A 106 -16.60 -10.81 1.24
CA ALA A 106 -17.95 -10.29 1.43
C ALA A 106 -19.02 -11.36 1.10
N ALA A 107 -18.82 -12.14 0.03
CA ALA A 107 -19.71 -13.23 -0.33
C ALA A 107 -19.75 -14.36 0.72
N ARG A 108 -18.65 -14.58 1.45
CA ARG A 108 -18.55 -15.59 2.51
C ARG A 108 -19.08 -15.13 3.87
N LEU A 109 -19.20 -13.82 4.06
CA LEU A 109 -19.75 -13.19 5.27
C LEU A 109 -21.25 -12.89 5.19
N ALA A 110 -21.85 -13.02 4.00
CA ALA A 110 -23.29 -12.88 3.76
C ALA A 110 -24.05 -14.14 4.19
#